data_AF-A0AAU1BXW0-F1
#
_entry.id   AF-A0AAU1BXW0-F1
#
_cell.length_a   1.000
_cell.length_b   1.000
_cell.length_c   1.000
_cell.angle_alpha   90.00
_cell.angle_beta   90.00
_cell.angle_gamma   90.00
#
_symmetry.space_group_name_H-M   'P 1'
#
loop_
_entity.id
_entity.type
_entity.pdbx_description
1 polymer ?
#
loop_
_entity_poly.entity_id
_entity_poly.type
_entity_poly.pdbx_seq_one_letter_code
_entity_poly.pdbx_strand_id
1 'polypeptide(L)'
;MSTGLAHSALRGHRPAFVGTFVAALFAATVVSASLTLLVSTSTKGLSAQARGALAANDIGDMAVVMLIGSIYMSIFVIASTMGTAVTQQHRELALVRAIGARPRQVRRAVVVQAVAAAVPAALAGFLLGGGLLSRVWFAGLRDHGLVPAEVAYRFTWFALPVCLAVAVVTSALAAFLASLRFSMLRPARALDEASAGRRGLGRVRAPLGVIAVAGGGALSVSLAHQSSDDAAQASFLVLLLFCVGAGLLGPKVVGPAARLVSAPARRFGGSARLAMLNVRSQPRRFSAAVVPLVLVTGFGLTKIAMHTTAAHYTGSSGSAGEVWLDYFGTGLYAGFAAIAAANTLAMISFERRRDIALLRVVGTLPGQVRSMAAWEAGIVAATALVLGAVVALATLAPMLTAAFGSWIPYLPWPTVLAMAGGTLVLTLLATGIPVRSALRRRAIRTLAAS
;
A
#
# COMPACT_ATOMS: atom_id res chain seq x y z
N MET A 1 25.79 -23.73 -0.27
CA MET A 1 26.09 -22.28 -0.25
C MET A 1 24.86 -21.36 -0.31
N SER A 2 23.85 -21.60 -1.18
CA SER A 2 22.69 -20.70 -1.29
C SER A 2 21.83 -20.62 -0.02
N THR A 3 21.71 -21.71 0.74
CA THR A 3 20.98 -21.77 2.01
C THR A 3 21.70 -21.03 3.14
N GLY A 4 23.03 -21.11 3.20
CA GLY A 4 23.85 -20.39 4.18
C GLY A 4 23.81 -18.86 3.99
N LEU A 5 23.87 -18.39 2.74
CA LEU A 5 23.70 -16.97 2.40
C LEU A 5 22.29 -16.47 2.71
N ALA A 6 21.26 -17.29 2.44
CA ALA A 6 19.89 -16.93 2.77
C ALA A 6 19.69 -16.77 4.29
N HIS A 7 20.26 -17.69 5.08
CA HIS A 7 20.13 -17.68 6.54
C HIS A 7 20.91 -16.54 7.21
N SER A 8 22.13 -16.24 6.75
CA SER A 8 22.92 -15.12 7.29
C SER A 8 22.28 -13.77 7.00
N ALA A 9 21.77 -13.55 5.79
CA ALA A 9 21.11 -12.30 5.43
C ALA A 9 19.73 -12.11 6.10
N LEU A 10 18.99 -13.19 6.41
CA LEU A 10 17.78 -13.11 7.25
C LEU A 10 18.09 -12.63 8.68
N ARG A 11 19.25 -13.00 9.23
CA ARG A 11 19.69 -12.55 10.56
C ARG A 11 20.22 -11.12 10.56
N GLY A 12 20.91 -10.69 9.49
CA GLY A 12 21.48 -9.34 9.37
C GLY A 12 20.44 -8.23 9.13
N HIS A 13 19.37 -8.52 8.37
CA HIS A 13 18.40 -7.51 7.91
C HIS A 13 16.96 -7.80 8.32
N ARG A 14 16.75 -8.24 9.58
CA ARG A 14 15.43 -8.48 10.17
C ARG A 14 14.40 -7.36 9.90
N PRO A 15 14.73 -6.05 9.98
CA PRO A 15 13.73 -4.98 9.78
C PRO A 15 13.14 -4.96 8.37
N ALA A 16 13.94 -5.25 7.33
CA ALA A 16 13.49 -5.23 5.94
C ALA A 16 12.50 -6.38 5.65
N PHE A 17 12.75 -7.56 6.23
CA PHE A 17 11.90 -8.73 6.06
C PHE A 17 10.67 -8.73 6.95
N VAL A 18 10.71 -8.07 8.12
CA VAL A 18 9.52 -7.89 8.96
C VAL A 18 8.41 -7.17 8.18
N GLY A 19 8.74 -6.14 7.41
CA GLY A 19 7.77 -5.45 6.56
C GLY A 19 7.12 -6.36 5.51
N THR A 20 7.92 -7.16 4.82
CA THR A 20 7.42 -8.14 3.84
C THR A 20 6.57 -9.23 4.50
N PHE A 21 6.98 -9.72 5.67
CA PHE A 21 6.23 -10.71 6.45
C PHE A 21 4.87 -10.14 6.87
N VAL A 22 4.83 -8.93 7.44
CA VAL A 22 3.58 -8.28 7.87
C VAL A 22 2.65 -8.03 6.68
N ALA A 23 3.19 -7.59 5.54
CA ALA A 23 2.41 -7.41 4.32
C ALA A 23 1.82 -8.73 3.79
N ALA A 24 2.61 -9.80 3.73
CA ALA A 24 2.14 -11.12 3.30
C ALA A 24 1.14 -11.74 4.29
N LEU A 25 1.34 -11.50 5.59
CA LEU A 25 0.43 -11.94 6.66
C LEU A 25 -0.93 -11.28 6.48
N PHE A 26 -0.96 -9.95 6.39
CA PHE A 26 -2.19 -9.20 6.21
C PHE A 26 -2.89 -9.56 4.89
N ALA A 27 -2.13 -9.71 3.80
CA ALA A 27 -2.63 -10.22 2.52
C ALA A 27 -3.37 -11.55 2.66
N ALA A 28 -2.73 -12.55 3.26
CA ALA A 28 -3.34 -13.86 3.46
C ALA A 28 -4.55 -13.79 4.41
N THR A 29 -4.52 -12.94 5.44
CA THR A 29 -5.67 -12.71 6.33
C THR A 29 -6.89 -12.20 5.58
N VAL A 30 -6.73 -11.17 4.74
CA VAL A 30 -7.86 -10.60 4.00
C VAL A 30 -8.33 -11.54 2.90
N VAL A 31 -7.42 -12.12 2.10
CA VAL A 31 -7.77 -13.08 1.04
C VAL A 31 -8.50 -14.30 1.61
N SER A 32 -8.03 -14.83 2.75
CA SER A 32 -8.69 -15.95 3.42
C SER A 32 -10.08 -15.58 3.92
N ALA A 33 -10.24 -14.38 4.50
CA ALA A 33 -11.53 -13.92 4.98
C ALA A 33 -12.52 -13.70 3.83
N SER A 34 -12.09 -13.04 2.75
CA SER A 34 -12.91 -12.82 1.55
C SER A 34 -13.32 -14.14 0.90
N LEU A 35 -12.42 -15.12 0.79
CA LEU A 35 -12.77 -16.42 0.20
C LEU A 35 -13.71 -17.22 1.11
N THR A 36 -13.49 -17.20 2.42
CA THR A 36 -14.39 -17.88 3.39
C THR A 36 -15.79 -17.28 3.33
N LEU A 37 -15.88 -15.96 3.17
CA LEU A 37 -17.14 -15.24 3.02
C LEU A 37 -17.82 -15.64 1.70
N LEU A 38 -17.11 -15.62 0.58
CA LEU A 38 -17.63 -16.05 -0.73
C LEU A 38 -18.16 -17.49 -0.72
N VAL A 39 -17.47 -18.40 -0.03
CA VAL A 39 -17.89 -19.80 0.07
C VAL A 39 -19.08 -19.95 1.03
N SER A 40 -19.10 -19.19 2.13
CA SER A 40 -20.20 -19.22 3.10
C SER A 40 -21.49 -18.62 2.54
N THR A 41 -21.39 -17.67 1.60
CA THR A 41 -22.53 -17.06 0.90
C THR A 41 -22.92 -17.79 -0.39
N SER A 42 -22.32 -18.96 -0.66
CA SER A 42 -22.69 -19.79 -1.81
C SER A 42 -24.13 -20.31 -1.66
N THR A 43 -24.90 -20.22 -2.75
CA THR A 43 -26.32 -20.59 -2.79
C THR A 43 -26.59 -22.11 -2.72
N LYS A 44 -25.54 -22.94 -2.70
CA LYS A 44 -25.66 -24.41 -2.71
C LYS A 44 -26.26 -24.93 -1.40
N GLY A 45 -27.47 -25.48 -1.49
CA GLY A 45 -28.18 -26.12 -0.37
C GLY A 45 -29.00 -25.18 0.50
N LEU A 46 -29.23 -23.93 0.07
CA LEU A 46 -30.06 -22.95 0.78
C LEU A 46 -31.53 -22.98 0.34
N SER A 47 -32.43 -22.61 1.25
CA SER A 47 -33.86 -22.42 0.99
C SER A 47 -34.06 -21.37 -0.14
N ALA A 48 -35.19 -21.43 -0.86
CA ALA A 48 -35.49 -20.44 -1.90
C ALA A 48 -35.57 -19.00 -1.32
N GLN A 49 -36.03 -18.86 -0.08
CA GLN A 49 -36.12 -17.60 0.64
C GLN A 49 -34.73 -17.03 1.01
N ALA A 50 -33.83 -17.86 1.55
CA ALA A 50 -32.46 -17.42 1.84
C ALA A 50 -31.69 -17.04 0.57
N ARG A 51 -31.88 -17.79 -0.53
CA ARG A 51 -31.29 -17.44 -1.83
C ARG A 51 -31.82 -16.11 -2.35
N GLY A 52 -33.13 -15.86 -2.21
CA GLY A 52 -33.74 -14.58 -2.57
C GLY A 52 -33.17 -13.41 -1.75
N ALA A 53 -33.00 -13.58 -0.44
CA ALA A 53 -32.43 -12.55 0.42
C ALA A 53 -30.94 -12.26 0.13
N LEU A 54 -30.14 -13.29 -0.16
CA LEU A 54 -28.74 -13.12 -0.58
C LEU A 54 -28.61 -12.41 -1.93
N ALA A 55 -29.49 -12.72 -2.88
CA ALA A 55 -29.53 -12.08 -4.19
C ALA A 55 -30.04 -10.63 -4.09
N ALA A 56 -31.01 -10.36 -3.23
CA ALA A 56 -31.54 -9.00 -3.03
C ALA A 56 -30.51 -8.03 -2.41
N ASN A 57 -29.47 -8.54 -1.75
CA ASN A 57 -28.41 -7.74 -1.14
C ASN A 57 -27.07 -7.83 -1.92
N ASP A 58 -27.04 -8.46 -3.11
CA ASP A 58 -25.86 -8.62 -3.98
C ASP A 58 -24.57 -9.10 -3.27
N ILE A 59 -24.72 -9.88 -2.20
CA ILE A 59 -23.60 -10.26 -1.30
C ILE A 59 -22.59 -11.15 -2.03
N GLY A 60 -23.07 -11.95 -2.99
CA GLY A 60 -22.21 -12.77 -3.84
C GLY A 60 -21.24 -11.93 -4.65
N ASP A 61 -21.75 -10.91 -5.34
CA ASP A 61 -20.95 -10.04 -6.20
C ASP A 61 -20.01 -9.16 -5.38
N MET A 62 -20.48 -8.64 -4.24
CA MET A 62 -19.63 -7.94 -3.27
C MET A 62 -18.47 -8.82 -2.78
N ALA A 63 -18.74 -10.09 -2.45
CA ALA A 63 -17.70 -11.02 -1.99
C ALA A 63 -16.67 -11.32 -3.10
N VAL A 64 -17.10 -11.43 -4.35
CA VAL A 64 -16.21 -11.62 -5.52
C VAL A 64 -15.35 -10.39 -5.75
N VAL A 65 -15.94 -9.20 -5.83
CA VAL A 65 -15.21 -7.93 -6.00
C VAL A 65 -14.19 -7.75 -4.89
N MET A 66 -14.54 -8.13 -3.67
CA MET A 66 -13.67 -8.01 -2.52
C MET A 66 -12.53 -9.03 -2.51
N LEU A 67 -12.79 -10.25 -2.97
CA LEU A 67 -11.74 -11.24 -3.18
C LEU A 67 -10.77 -10.75 -4.26
N ILE A 68 -11.27 -10.32 -5.41
CA ILE A 68 -10.44 -9.78 -6.50
C ILE A 68 -9.62 -8.59 -6.01
N GLY A 69 -10.25 -7.66 -5.29
CA GLY A 69 -9.59 -6.48 -4.75
C GLY A 69 -8.54 -6.80 -3.70
N SER A 70 -8.80 -7.76 -2.82
CA SER A 70 -7.82 -8.23 -1.83
C SER A 70 -6.61 -8.89 -2.49
N ILE A 71 -6.80 -9.70 -3.54
CA ILE A 71 -5.72 -10.33 -4.30
C ILE A 71 -4.89 -9.26 -4.99
N TYR A 72 -5.53 -8.29 -5.64
CA TYR A 72 -4.81 -7.21 -6.30
C TYR A 72 -4.00 -6.38 -5.30
N MET A 73 -4.61 -5.93 -4.21
CA MET A 73 -3.93 -5.15 -3.17
C MET A 73 -2.78 -5.94 -2.54
N SER A 74 -2.97 -7.24 -2.35
CA SER A 74 -1.89 -8.15 -1.92
C SER A 74 -0.72 -8.13 -2.90
N ILE A 75 -1.00 -8.26 -4.21
CA ILE A 75 0.02 -8.21 -5.25
C ILE A 75 0.80 -6.89 -5.17
N PHE A 76 0.09 -5.78 -5.12
CA PHE A 76 0.69 -4.45 -5.09
C PHE A 76 1.55 -4.21 -3.83
N VAL A 77 0.98 -4.47 -2.64
CA VAL A 77 1.63 -4.22 -1.34
C VAL A 77 2.86 -5.13 -1.19
N ILE A 78 2.74 -6.42 -1.49
CA ILE A 78 3.87 -7.35 -1.43
C ILE A 78 4.95 -6.93 -2.43
N ALA A 79 4.58 -6.55 -3.66
CA ALA A 79 5.55 -6.12 -4.66
C ALA A 79 6.30 -4.83 -4.25
N SER A 80 5.58 -3.86 -3.71
CA SER A 80 6.14 -2.59 -3.21
C SER A 80 7.08 -2.81 -2.01
N THR A 81 6.64 -3.61 -1.04
CA THR A 81 7.42 -3.91 0.17
C THR A 81 8.66 -4.75 -0.14
N MET A 82 8.53 -5.79 -0.97
CA MET A 82 9.66 -6.59 -1.43
C MET A 82 10.66 -5.78 -2.25
N GLY A 83 10.17 -4.91 -3.15
CA GLY A 83 11.04 -4.02 -3.93
C GLY A 83 11.89 -3.12 -3.04
N THR A 84 11.30 -2.57 -1.98
CA THR A 84 12.01 -1.78 -0.98
C THR A 84 13.00 -2.62 -0.17
N ALA A 85 12.61 -3.83 0.27
CA ALA A 85 13.48 -4.73 1.01
C ALA A 85 14.72 -5.16 0.21
N VAL A 86 14.56 -5.48 -1.08
CA VAL A 86 15.69 -5.85 -1.96
C VAL A 86 16.60 -4.66 -2.24
N THR A 87 16.05 -3.46 -2.38
CA THR A 87 16.85 -2.23 -2.59
C THR A 87 17.79 -1.96 -1.41
N GLN A 88 17.35 -2.27 -0.19
CA GLN A 88 18.13 -2.08 1.02
C GLN A 88 19.34 -3.02 1.10
N GLN A 89 19.21 -4.22 0.52
CA GLN A 89 20.29 -5.20 0.45
C GLN A 89 21.31 -4.90 -0.64
N HIS A 90 21.18 -3.79 -1.39
CA HIS A 90 22.02 -3.51 -2.55
C HIS A 90 23.53 -3.58 -2.24
N ARG A 91 23.96 -3.04 -1.09
CA ARG A 91 25.38 -3.08 -0.67
C ARG A 91 25.85 -4.51 -0.42
N GLU A 92 25.06 -5.33 0.27
CA GLU A 92 25.41 -6.73 0.53
C GLU A 92 25.41 -7.57 -0.74
N LEU A 93 24.41 -7.40 -1.60
CA LEU A 93 24.36 -8.09 -2.89
C LEU A 93 25.53 -7.70 -3.78
N ALA A 94 25.98 -6.44 -3.71
CA ALA A 94 27.19 -5.98 -4.39
C ALA A 94 28.46 -6.60 -3.79
N LEU A 95 28.59 -6.69 -2.46
CA LEU A 95 29.71 -7.33 -1.78
C LEU A 95 29.81 -8.83 -2.10
N VAL A 96 28.68 -9.55 -2.04
CA VAL A 96 28.59 -10.97 -2.40
C VAL A 96 28.97 -11.20 -3.87
N ARG A 97 28.65 -10.25 -4.76
CA ARG A 97 29.11 -10.28 -6.15
C ARG A 97 30.60 -9.94 -6.31
N ALA A 98 31.15 -9.06 -5.46
CA ALA A 98 32.57 -8.71 -5.48
C ALA A 98 33.47 -9.91 -5.15
N ILE A 99 33.01 -10.82 -4.28
CA ILE A 99 33.69 -12.08 -3.96
C ILE A 99 33.39 -13.22 -4.96
N GLY A 100 32.78 -12.93 -6.12
CA GLY A 100 32.63 -13.87 -7.24
C GLY A 100 31.26 -14.56 -7.38
N ALA A 101 30.24 -14.19 -6.61
CA ALA A 101 28.92 -14.82 -6.74
C ALA A 101 28.28 -14.55 -8.11
N ARG A 102 27.71 -15.61 -8.72
CA ARG A 102 27.02 -15.52 -10.01
C ARG A 102 25.65 -14.84 -9.85
N PRO A 103 25.16 -14.06 -10.84
CA PRO A 103 23.85 -13.39 -10.77
C PRO A 103 22.67 -14.34 -10.49
N ARG A 104 22.73 -15.57 -11.01
CA ARG A 104 21.73 -16.63 -10.72
C ARG A 104 21.71 -17.04 -9.25
N GLN A 105 22.85 -17.06 -8.57
CA GLN A 105 22.94 -17.42 -7.15
C GLN A 105 22.32 -16.33 -6.27
N VAL A 106 22.59 -15.07 -6.58
CA VAL A 106 21.96 -13.92 -5.89
C VAL A 106 20.45 -13.93 -6.06
N ARG A 107 19.94 -14.07 -7.30
CA ARG A 107 18.50 -14.11 -7.55
C ARG A 107 17.82 -15.26 -6.81
N ARG A 108 18.42 -16.46 -6.84
CA ARG A 108 17.88 -17.63 -6.13
C ARG A 108 17.87 -17.40 -4.62
N ALA A 109 18.92 -16.78 -4.06
CA ALA A 109 18.96 -16.47 -2.63
C ALA A 109 17.83 -15.52 -2.21
N VAL A 110 17.64 -14.42 -2.94
CA VAL A 110 16.58 -13.43 -2.64
C VAL A 110 15.19 -14.06 -2.76
N VAL A 111 14.94 -14.88 -3.79
CA VAL A 111 13.67 -15.60 -3.95
C VAL A 111 13.44 -16.61 -2.82
N VAL A 112 14.48 -17.37 -2.43
CA VAL A 112 14.36 -18.31 -1.31
C VAL A 112 14.04 -17.59 0.00
N GLN A 113 14.64 -16.43 0.26
CA GLN A 113 14.32 -15.63 1.43
C GLN A 113 12.89 -15.09 1.40
N ALA A 114 12.43 -14.63 0.23
CA ALA A 114 11.07 -14.19 0.03
C ALA A 114 10.06 -15.30 0.34
N VAL A 115 10.28 -16.50 -0.20
CA VAL A 115 9.43 -17.68 0.06
C VAL A 115 9.50 -18.07 1.54
N ALA A 116 10.69 -18.08 2.14
CA ALA A 116 10.87 -18.42 3.55
C ALA A 116 10.14 -17.44 4.50
N ALA A 117 9.98 -16.18 4.11
CA ALA A 117 9.16 -15.22 4.85
C ALA A 117 7.65 -15.34 4.51
N ALA A 118 7.30 -15.58 3.25
CA ALA A 118 5.92 -15.60 2.77
C ALA A 118 5.13 -16.83 3.22
N VAL A 119 5.75 -18.02 3.27
CA VAL A 119 5.06 -19.25 3.70
C VAL A 119 4.53 -19.16 5.13
N PRO A 120 5.34 -18.87 6.17
CA PRO A 120 4.81 -18.77 7.52
C PRO A 120 3.82 -17.61 7.68
N ALA A 121 4.03 -16.50 6.96
CA ALA A 121 3.07 -15.39 6.92
C ALA A 121 1.72 -15.82 6.33
N ALA A 122 1.73 -16.59 5.25
CA ALA A 122 0.51 -17.08 4.60
C ALA A 122 -0.25 -18.08 5.45
N LEU A 123 0.45 -18.99 6.13
CA LEU A 123 -0.15 -19.95 7.05
C LEU A 123 -0.79 -19.25 8.25
N ALA A 124 -0.05 -18.34 8.90
CA ALA A 124 -0.58 -17.55 10.01
C ALA A 124 -1.74 -16.66 9.54
N GLY A 125 -1.64 -16.05 8.37
CA GLY A 125 -2.66 -15.18 7.80
C GLY A 125 -3.93 -15.96 7.45
N PHE A 126 -3.80 -17.15 6.87
CA PHE A 126 -4.93 -18.06 6.64
C PHE A 126 -5.66 -18.39 7.97
N LEU A 127 -4.92 -18.72 9.03
CA LEU A 127 -5.53 -19.01 10.33
C LEU A 127 -6.19 -17.79 10.97
N LEU A 128 -5.58 -16.61 10.88
CA LEU A 128 -6.18 -15.37 11.39
C LEU A 128 -7.37 -14.91 10.54
N GLY A 129 -7.28 -15.06 9.22
CA GLY A 129 -8.28 -14.63 8.26
C GLY A 129 -9.50 -15.54 8.27
N GLY A 130 -9.26 -16.84 8.08
CA GLY A 130 -10.26 -17.87 8.21
C GLY A 130 -10.78 -17.97 9.65
N GLY A 131 -9.95 -17.95 10.68
CA GLY A 131 -10.41 -18.17 12.06
C GLY A 131 -11.07 -16.95 12.72
N LEU A 132 -10.42 -15.78 12.68
CA LEU A 132 -10.86 -14.60 13.45
C LEU A 132 -11.58 -13.58 12.57
N LEU A 133 -10.93 -13.11 11.50
CA LEU A 133 -11.45 -12.01 10.68
C LEU A 133 -12.78 -12.38 10.01
N SER A 134 -12.87 -13.57 9.41
CA SER A 134 -14.10 -14.00 8.74
C SER A 134 -15.27 -14.19 9.70
N ARG A 135 -15.03 -14.55 10.97
CA ARG A 135 -16.07 -14.66 11.99
C ARG A 135 -16.60 -13.29 12.41
N VAL A 136 -15.69 -12.33 12.65
CA VAL A 136 -16.06 -10.94 12.94
C VAL A 136 -16.83 -10.35 11.77
N TRP A 137 -16.38 -10.64 10.55
CA TRP A 137 -17.05 -10.18 9.35
C TRP A 137 -18.46 -10.76 9.23
N PHE A 138 -18.57 -12.09 9.28
CA PHE A 138 -19.85 -12.78 9.12
C PHE A 138 -20.84 -12.42 10.22
N ALA A 139 -20.37 -12.24 11.45
CA ALA A 139 -21.18 -11.72 12.55
C ALA A 139 -21.71 -10.32 12.21
N GLY A 140 -20.86 -9.40 11.74
CA GLY A 140 -21.29 -8.07 11.31
C GLY A 140 -22.32 -8.09 10.18
N LEU A 141 -22.17 -8.96 9.18
CA LEU A 141 -23.18 -9.13 8.13
C LEU A 141 -24.53 -9.59 8.68
N ARG A 142 -24.51 -10.54 9.62
CA ARG A 142 -25.72 -11.07 10.25
C ARG A 142 -26.39 -10.02 11.15
N ASP A 143 -25.60 -9.30 11.94
CA ASP A 143 -26.09 -8.31 12.89
C ASP A 143 -26.72 -7.09 12.18
N HIS A 144 -26.30 -6.80 10.95
CA HIS A 144 -26.90 -5.74 10.11
C HIS A 144 -27.95 -6.27 9.11
N GLY A 145 -28.38 -7.52 9.23
CA GLY A 145 -29.49 -8.09 8.44
C GLY A 145 -29.16 -8.43 6.99
N LEU A 146 -27.89 -8.38 6.58
CA LEU A 146 -27.47 -8.75 5.22
C LEU A 146 -27.56 -10.26 5.00
N VAL A 147 -27.22 -11.05 6.02
CA VAL A 147 -27.18 -12.51 5.91
C VAL A 147 -28.29 -13.14 6.75
N PRO A 148 -29.20 -13.95 6.15
CA PRO A 148 -30.25 -14.65 6.89
C PRO A 148 -29.67 -15.59 7.96
N ALA A 149 -30.42 -15.79 9.05
CA ALA A 149 -30.02 -16.67 10.16
C ALA A 149 -29.79 -18.14 9.72
N GLU A 150 -30.39 -18.55 8.60
CA GLU A 150 -30.25 -19.87 7.99
C GLU A 150 -28.85 -20.11 7.39
N VAL A 151 -28.11 -19.06 7.07
CA VAL A 151 -26.77 -19.18 6.49
C VAL A 151 -25.78 -19.41 7.63
N ALA A 152 -25.29 -20.63 7.74
CA ALA A 152 -24.26 -20.95 8.71
C ALA A 152 -22.86 -20.56 8.20
N TYR A 153 -22.05 -20.00 9.09
CA TYR A 153 -20.64 -19.76 8.83
C TYR A 153 -19.90 -21.09 8.54
N ARG A 154 -19.18 -21.17 7.41
CA ARG A 154 -18.44 -22.37 6.99
C ARG A 154 -16.96 -22.07 6.81
N PHE A 155 -16.16 -22.44 7.80
CA PHE A 155 -14.70 -22.39 7.68
C PHE A 155 -14.23 -23.29 6.54
N THR A 156 -13.51 -22.72 5.58
CA THR A 156 -13.17 -23.39 4.33
C THR A 156 -11.66 -23.60 4.19
N TRP A 157 -11.23 -24.87 4.21
CA TRP A 157 -9.84 -25.26 3.97
C TRP A 157 -9.34 -24.95 2.56
N PHE A 158 -10.24 -24.80 1.59
CA PHE A 158 -9.90 -24.39 0.22
C PHE A 158 -9.27 -22.98 0.13
N ALA A 159 -9.41 -22.14 1.17
CA ALA A 159 -8.71 -20.86 1.21
C ALA A 159 -7.20 -20.98 1.43
N LEU A 160 -6.73 -22.08 2.01
CA LEU A 160 -5.30 -22.31 2.26
C LEU A 160 -4.45 -22.32 0.96
N PRO A 161 -4.76 -23.14 -0.06
CA PRO A 161 -3.98 -23.15 -1.30
C PRO A 161 -4.02 -21.81 -2.03
N VAL A 162 -5.15 -21.09 -1.99
CA VAL A 162 -5.27 -19.75 -2.61
C VAL A 162 -4.38 -18.74 -1.88
N CYS A 163 -4.41 -18.71 -0.54
CA CYS A 163 -3.57 -17.81 0.25
C CYS A 163 -2.08 -18.10 0.06
N LEU A 164 -1.69 -19.37 0.08
CA LEU A 164 -0.32 -19.80 -0.21
C LEU A 164 0.09 -19.39 -1.63
N ALA A 165 -0.74 -19.66 -2.63
CA ALA A 165 -0.46 -19.29 -4.01
C ALA A 165 -0.27 -17.78 -4.15
N VAL A 166 -1.23 -16.97 -3.68
CA VAL A 166 -1.16 -15.50 -3.78
C VAL A 166 0.06 -14.96 -3.05
N ALA A 167 0.29 -15.33 -1.78
CA ALA A 167 1.39 -14.78 -0.99
C ALA A 167 2.76 -15.23 -1.51
N VAL A 168 2.94 -16.53 -1.82
CA VAL A 168 4.22 -17.11 -2.22
C VAL A 168 4.57 -16.72 -3.65
N VAL A 169 3.65 -16.88 -4.61
CA VAL A 169 3.91 -16.54 -6.03
C VAL A 169 4.20 -15.06 -6.16
N THR A 170 3.39 -14.19 -5.53
CA THR A 170 3.62 -12.75 -5.56
C THR A 170 4.97 -12.38 -4.93
N SER A 171 5.30 -12.92 -3.75
CA SER A 171 6.56 -12.61 -3.07
C SER A 171 7.76 -13.07 -3.88
N ALA A 172 7.71 -14.28 -4.43
CA ALA A 172 8.76 -14.86 -5.27
C ALA A 172 8.94 -14.06 -6.56
N LEU A 173 7.85 -13.71 -7.25
CA LEU A 173 7.90 -12.93 -8.48
C LEU A 173 8.39 -11.51 -8.21
N ALA A 174 7.93 -10.85 -7.16
CA ALA A 174 8.41 -9.53 -6.75
C ALA A 174 9.90 -9.54 -6.41
N ALA A 175 10.37 -10.54 -5.65
CA ALA A 175 11.77 -10.74 -5.32
C ALA A 175 12.63 -10.98 -6.56
N PHE A 176 12.13 -11.80 -7.49
CA PHE A 176 12.77 -12.06 -8.76
C PHE A 176 12.88 -10.78 -9.60
N LEU A 177 11.77 -10.07 -9.82
CA LEU A 177 11.74 -8.82 -10.60
C LEU A 177 12.59 -7.72 -9.98
N ALA A 178 12.59 -7.58 -8.65
CA ALA A 178 13.43 -6.63 -7.94
C ALA A 178 14.92 -6.99 -8.09
N SER A 179 15.28 -8.27 -7.94
CA SER A 179 16.67 -8.73 -8.06
C SER A 179 17.20 -8.73 -9.50
N LEU A 180 16.35 -8.80 -10.53
CA LEU A 180 16.74 -8.64 -11.93
C LEU A 180 17.37 -7.27 -12.19
N ARG A 181 16.74 -6.21 -11.68
CA ARG A 181 17.23 -4.83 -11.87
C ARG A 181 18.64 -4.66 -11.34
N PHE A 182 18.96 -5.27 -10.20
CA PHE A 182 20.28 -5.20 -9.57
C PHE A 182 21.31 -6.15 -10.20
N SER A 183 20.86 -7.30 -10.71
CA SER A 183 21.73 -8.28 -11.38
C SER A 183 22.33 -7.74 -12.69
N MET A 184 21.61 -6.83 -13.36
CA MET A 184 21.99 -6.27 -14.67
C MET A 184 22.93 -5.07 -14.58
N LEU A 185 23.14 -4.50 -13.38
CA LEU A 185 24.12 -3.44 -13.17
C LEU A 185 25.52 -4.06 -13.12
N ARG A 186 26.41 -3.61 -14.01
CA ARG A 186 27.84 -3.97 -13.99
C ARG A 186 28.49 -3.25 -12.78
N PRO A 187 29.31 -3.92 -11.95
CA PRO A 187 29.89 -3.34 -10.73
C PRO A 187 30.60 -1.99 -10.95
N ALA A 188 31.33 -1.83 -12.05
CA ALA A 188 32.01 -0.58 -12.42
C ALA A 188 31.04 0.58 -12.74
N ARG A 189 29.88 0.28 -13.34
CA ARG A 189 28.82 1.28 -13.59
C ARG A 189 28.01 1.60 -12.34
N ALA A 190 28.02 0.76 -11.30
CA ALA A 190 27.26 1.01 -10.07
C ALA A 190 27.89 2.13 -9.21
N LEU A 191 29.22 2.30 -9.27
CA LEU A 191 29.94 3.42 -8.64
C LEU A 191 29.77 4.72 -9.44
N ASP A 192 29.80 4.63 -10.76
CA ASP A 192 29.67 5.78 -11.69
C ASP A 192 28.20 6.25 -11.85
N GLU A 193 27.24 5.36 -11.66
CA GLU A 193 25.80 5.71 -11.64
C GLU A 193 25.35 6.31 -10.30
N ALA A 194 26.09 6.05 -9.22
CA ALA A 194 25.87 6.70 -7.93
C ALA A 194 26.28 8.18 -7.96
N SER A 195 27.24 8.56 -8.80
CA SER A 195 27.70 9.95 -8.99
C SER A 195 26.88 10.72 -10.04
N ALA A 196 26.40 10.07 -11.11
CA ALA A 196 25.78 10.78 -12.25
C ALA A 196 24.32 11.26 -12.07
N GLY A 197 23.60 10.83 -11.02
CA GLY A 197 22.34 11.46 -10.58
C GLY A 197 21.16 11.57 -11.58
N ARG A 198 21.24 11.04 -12.80
CA ARG A 198 20.24 11.27 -13.87
C ARG A 198 19.87 10.00 -14.60
N ARG A 199 18.67 9.46 -14.32
CA ARG A 199 17.92 8.66 -15.32
C ARG A 199 16.42 8.97 -15.26
N GLY A 200 15.78 9.15 -16.41
CA GLY A 200 14.32 9.24 -16.52
C GLY A 200 13.63 7.92 -16.12
N LEU A 201 12.31 7.90 -16.12
CA LEU A 201 11.55 6.65 -16.02
C LEU A 201 12.09 5.66 -17.06
N GLY A 202 12.34 4.41 -16.66
CA GLY A 202 12.78 3.38 -17.60
C GLY A 202 11.80 3.31 -18.79
N ARG A 203 12.32 3.05 -20.00
CA ARG A 203 11.56 3.04 -21.26
C ARG A 203 10.27 2.21 -21.22
N VAL A 204 10.19 1.23 -20.31
CA VAL A 204 9.03 0.36 -20.08
C VAL A 204 8.04 0.94 -19.05
N ARG A 205 8.51 1.65 -18.01
CA ARG A 205 7.65 2.15 -16.92
C ARG A 205 6.76 3.32 -17.33
N ALA A 206 7.28 4.23 -18.16
CA ALA A 206 6.52 5.38 -18.63
C ALA A 206 5.29 4.98 -19.47
N PRO A 207 5.39 4.16 -20.53
CA PRO A 207 4.22 3.76 -21.32
C PRO A 207 3.24 2.93 -20.50
N LEU A 208 3.70 1.98 -19.67
CA LEU A 208 2.83 1.22 -18.76
C LEU A 208 2.05 2.12 -17.81
N GLY A 209 2.69 3.17 -17.29
CA GLY A 209 2.02 4.15 -16.43
C GLY A 209 0.97 4.97 -17.18
N VAL A 210 1.28 5.40 -18.41
CA VAL A 210 0.32 6.11 -19.26
C VAL A 210 -0.86 5.22 -19.63
N ILE A 211 -0.61 3.96 -20.01
CA ILE A 211 -1.66 2.98 -20.32
C ILE A 211 -2.56 2.73 -19.11
N ALA A 212 -1.98 2.61 -17.92
CA ALA A 212 -2.77 2.45 -16.69
C ALA A 212 -3.66 3.68 -16.43
N VAL A 213 -3.12 4.91 -16.52
CA VAL A 213 -3.92 6.13 -16.33
C VAL A 213 -5.00 6.27 -17.41
N ALA A 214 -4.68 6.02 -18.68
CA ALA A 214 -5.62 6.08 -19.78
C ALA A 214 -6.73 5.01 -19.66
N GLY A 215 -6.34 3.78 -19.30
CA GLY A 215 -7.28 2.69 -19.03
C GLY A 215 -8.19 2.99 -17.84
N GLY A 216 -7.65 3.62 -16.78
CA GLY A 216 -8.46 4.08 -15.64
C GLY A 216 -9.49 5.12 -16.06
N GLY A 217 -9.09 6.11 -16.88
CA GLY A 217 -10.02 7.10 -17.42
C GLY A 217 -11.10 6.49 -18.30
N ALA A 218 -10.72 5.60 -19.22
CA ALA A 218 -11.66 4.93 -20.11
C ALA A 218 -12.66 4.04 -19.33
N LEU A 219 -12.18 3.27 -18.35
CA LEU A 219 -13.04 2.45 -17.51
C LEU A 219 -13.95 3.31 -16.62
N SER A 220 -13.47 4.43 -16.06
CA SER A 220 -14.29 5.36 -15.28
C SER A 220 -15.46 5.90 -16.10
N VAL A 221 -15.20 6.33 -17.33
CA VAL A 221 -16.26 6.81 -18.25
C VAL A 221 -17.19 5.68 -18.68
N SER A 222 -16.66 4.47 -18.93
CA SER A 222 -17.50 3.32 -19.27
C SER A 222 -18.42 2.91 -18.12
N LEU A 223 -17.93 2.93 -16.87
CA LEU A 223 -18.72 2.62 -15.69
C LEU A 223 -19.80 3.67 -15.40
N ALA A 224 -19.58 4.93 -15.79
CA ALA A 224 -20.56 5.99 -15.62
C ALA A 224 -21.90 5.70 -16.34
N HIS A 225 -21.90 4.82 -17.35
CA HIS A 225 -23.10 4.45 -18.11
C HIS A 225 -23.78 3.18 -17.57
N GLN A 226 -23.25 2.57 -16.50
CA GLN A 226 -23.86 1.39 -15.85
C GLN A 226 -24.74 1.79 -14.66
N SER A 227 -25.42 0.81 -14.06
CA SER A 227 -26.20 1.02 -12.84
C SER A 227 -25.34 1.61 -11.71
N SER A 228 -25.94 2.35 -10.78
CA SER A 228 -25.21 3.00 -9.67
C SER A 228 -24.42 2.02 -8.81
N ASP A 229 -24.96 0.82 -8.61
CA ASP A 229 -24.41 -0.20 -7.72
C ASP A 229 -23.24 -0.94 -8.39
N ASP A 230 -23.38 -1.29 -9.67
CA ASP A 230 -22.30 -1.86 -10.48
C ASP A 230 -21.12 -0.88 -10.61
N ALA A 231 -21.45 0.39 -10.84
CA ALA A 231 -20.46 1.44 -10.96
C ALA A 231 -19.71 1.63 -9.63
N ALA A 232 -20.41 1.64 -8.48
CA ALA A 232 -19.80 1.77 -7.16
C ALA A 232 -18.85 0.60 -6.82
N GLN A 233 -19.22 -0.64 -7.17
CA GLN A 233 -18.35 -1.80 -6.98
C GLN A 233 -17.14 -1.78 -7.91
N ALA A 234 -17.34 -1.50 -9.20
CA ALA A 234 -16.27 -1.52 -10.19
C ALA A 234 -15.34 -0.28 -10.10
N SER A 235 -15.75 0.80 -9.42
CA SER A 235 -14.91 1.95 -9.06
C SER A 235 -13.61 1.54 -8.36
N PHE A 236 -13.66 0.44 -7.60
CA PHE A 236 -12.50 -0.12 -6.93
C PHE A 236 -11.37 -0.41 -7.92
N LEU A 237 -11.68 -1.05 -9.05
CA LEU A 237 -10.68 -1.44 -10.06
C LEU A 237 -10.13 -0.21 -10.79
N VAL A 238 -11.00 0.75 -11.10
CA VAL A 238 -10.64 2.03 -11.74
C VAL A 238 -9.63 2.80 -10.90
N LEU A 239 -9.98 3.02 -9.64
CA LEU A 239 -9.14 3.74 -8.68
C LEU A 239 -7.76 3.11 -8.57
N LEU A 240 -7.74 1.79 -8.44
CA LEU A 240 -6.52 1.04 -8.21
C LEU A 240 -5.65 1.01 -9.47
N LEU A 241 -6.23 1.03 -10.66
CA LEU A 241 -5.53 1.24 -11.92
C LEU A 241 -4.91 2.65 -12.01
N PHE A 242 -5.64 3.69 -11.58
CA PHE A 242 -5.08 5.05 -11.45
C PHE A 242 -3.93 5.10 -10.45
N CYS A 243 -4.04 4.43 -9.31
CA CYS A 243 -2.98 4.38 -8.31
C CYS A 243 -1.73 3.64 -8.83
N VAL A 244 -1.91 2.56 -9.60
CA VAL A 244 -0.79 1.90 -10.27
C VAL A 244 -0.17 2.81 -11.33
N GLY A 245 -0.98 3.53 -12.10
CA GLY A 245 -0.54 4.59 -13.01
C GLY A 245 0.29 5.65 -12.31
N ALA A 246 -0.20 6.20 -11.20
CA ALA A 246 0.49 7.17 -10.35
C ALA A 246 1.80 6.59 -9.79
N GLY A 247 1.80 5.31 -9.40
CA GLY A 247 3.00 4.59 -8.94
C GLY A 247 4.07 4.42 -10.02
N LEU A 248 3.66 4.07 -11.23
CA LEU A 248 4.54 3.89 -12.39
C LEU A 248 5.09 5.24 -12.90
N LEU A 249 4.25 6.28 -12.86
CA LEU A 249 4.61 7.66 -13.19
C LEU A 249 5.31 8.40 -12.04
N GLY A 250 5.46 7.75 -10.87
CA GLY A 250 5.80 8.31 -9.56
C GLY A 250 6.72 9.54 -9.60
N PRO A 251 7.99 9.45 -10.04
CA PRO A 251 8.90 10.59 -10.02
C PRO A 251 8.43 11.81 -10.85
N LYS A 252 7.67 11.60 -11.94
CA LYS A 252 7.16 12.68 -12.79
C LYS A 252 5.93 13.37 -12.20
N VAL A 253 5.13 12.66 -11.41
CA VAL A 253 3.90 13.20 -10.80
C VAL A 253 4.15 13.67 -9.37
N VAL A 254 4.76 12.82 -8.55
CA VAL A 254 5.05 13.10 -7.14
C VAL A 254 6.10 14.20 -6.98
N GLY A 255 7.09 14.27 -7.86
CA GLY A 255 8.15 15.29 -7.78
C GLY A 255 7.60 16.73 -7.84
N PRO A 256 6.84 17.11 -8.88
CA PRO A 256 6.17 18.40 -8.96
C PRO A 256 5.17 18.63 -7.83
N ALA A 257 4.32 17.65 -7.51
CA ALA A 257 3.35 17.78 -6.42
C ALA A 257 4.03 18.07 -5.08
N ALA A 258 5.09 17.32 -4.74
CA ALA A 258 5.87 17.54 -3.54
C ALA A 258 6.57 18.91 -3.54
N ARG A 259 7.00 19.44 -4.70
CA ARG A 259 7.58 20.79 -4.79
C ARG A 259 6.55 21.87 -4.48
N LEU A 260 5.33 21.74 -5.00
CA LEU A 260 4.22 22.65 -4.76
C LEU A 260 3.81 22.61 -3.28
N VAL A 261 3.53 21.41 -2.75
CA VAL A 261 3.11 21.19 -1.36
C VAL A 261 4.18 21.62 -0.35
N SER A 262 5.46 21.43 -0.67
CA SER A 262 6.57 21.82 0.22
C SER A 262 6.95 23.30 0.12
N ALA A 263 6.45 24.06 -0.86
CA ALA A 263 6.83 25.47 -1.03
C ALA A 263 6.46 26.36 0.18
N PRO A 264 5.27 26.23 0.80
CA PRO A 264 4.90 27.00 1.99
C PRO A 264 5.79 26.70 3.20
N ALA A 265 6.38 25.50 3.29
CA ALA A 265 7.25 25.10 4.41
C ALA A 265 8.49 26.00 4.55
N ARG A 266 8.87 26.76 3.51
CA ARG A 266 9.93 27.79 3.59
C ARG A 266 9.67 28.85 4.66
N ARG A 267 8.41 29.11 4.97
CA ARG A 267 7.99 30.14 5.93
C ARG A 267 8.07 29.68 7.39
N PHE A 268 8.21 28.38 7.65
CA PHE A 268 8.06 27.78 8.99
C PHE A 268 9.39 27.42 9.68
N GLY A 269 10.41 28.28 9.56
CA GLY A 269 11.68 28.14 10.26
C GLY A 269 12.68 27.14 9.65
N GLY A 270 13.82 26.95 10.32
CA GLY A 270 14.97 26.18 9.81
C GLY A 270 14.66 24.70 9.53
N SER A 271 13.99 24.02 10.47
CA SER A 271 13.65 22.59 10.34
C SER A 271 12.71 22.31 9.15
N ALA A 272 11.73 23.18 8.92
CA ALA A 272 10.79 23.05 7.81
C ALA A 272 11.47 23.30 6.46
N ARG A 273 12.37 24.29 6.40
CA ARG A 273 13.20 24.55 5.22
C ARG A 273 14.12 23.38 4.90
N LEU A 274 14.77 22.78 5.89
CA LEU A 274 15.60 21.58 5.71
C LEU A 274 14.78 20.38 5.23
N ALA A 275 13.60 20.15 5.81
CA ALA A 275 12.69 19.08 5.38
C ALA A 275 12.28 19.26 3.91
N MET A 276 11.88 20.48 3.50
CA MET A 276 11.57 20.80 2.11
C MET A 276 12.77 20.53 1.18
N LEU A 277 13.98 20.98 1.56
CA LEU A 277 15.17 20.77 0.74
C LEU A 277 15.48 19.27 0.56
N ASN A 278 15.31 18.49 1.63
CA ASN A 278 15.48 17.04 1.59
C ASN A 278 14.45 16.37 0.65
N VAL A 279 13.17 16.77 0.73
CA VAL A 279 12.10 16.29 -0.17
C VAL A 279 12.43 16.56 -1.63
N ARG A 280 12.97 17.74 -1.91
CA ARG A 280 13.30 18.18 -3.28
C ARG A 280 14.56 17.54 -3.85
N SER A 281 15.51 17.14 -3.00
CA SER A 281 16.78 16.53 -3.44
C SER A 281 16.66 15.03 -3.72
N GLN A 282 15.69 14.33 -3.14
CA GLN A 282 15.54 12.86 -3.29
C GLN A 282 14.17 12.42 -3.85
N PRO A 283 13.67 12.97 -4.97
CA PRO A 283 12.29 12.79 -5.42
C PRO A 283 11.87 11.32 -5.63
N ARG A 284 12.81 10.43 -5.98
CA ARG A 284 12.53 8.99 -6.17
C ARG A 284 12.22 8.27 -4.86
N ARG A 285 12.99 8.55 -3.79
CA ARG A 285 12.77 7.96 -2.46
C ARG A 285 11.42 8.41 -1.90
N PHE A 286 11.12 9.70 -2.06
CA PHE A 286 9.82 10.25 -1.67
C PHE A 286 8.66 9.69 -2.50
N SER A 287 8.84 9.49 -3.81
CA SER A 287 7.83 8.83 -4.66
C SER A 287 7.48 7.43 -4.16
N ALA A 288 8.47 6.64 -3.74
CA ALA A 288 8.22 5.29 -3.22
C ALA A 288 7.36 5.30 -1.95
N ALA A 289 7.54 6.30 -1.08
CA ALA A 289 6.75 6.46 0.14
C ALA A 289 5.33 7.00 -0.11
N VAL A 290 5.19 7.94 -1.05
CA VAL A 290 3.92 8.62 -1.33
C VAL A 290 2.92 7.68 -2.02
N VAL A 291 3.37 6.78 -2.89
CA VAL A 291 2.47 5.97 -3.72
C VAL A 291 1.53 5.06 -2.89
N PRO A 292 2.00 4.30 -1.88
CA PRO A 292 1.09 3.57 -1.00
C PRO A 292 0.16 4.49 -0.20
N LEU A 293 0.59 5.70 0.18
CA LEU A 293 -0.28 6.66 0.86
C LEU A 293 -1.37 7.20 -0.06
N VAL A 294 -1.06 7.42 -1.35
CA VAL A 294 -2.05 7.81 -2.37
C VAL A 294 -3.12 6.72 -2.54
N LEU A 295 -2.76 5.45 -2.39
CA LEU A 295 -3.74 4.38 -2.33
C LEU A 295 -4.64 4.51 -1.10
N VAL A 296 -4.09 4.74 0.09
CA VAL A 296 -4.91 4.94 1.31
C VAL A 296 -5.88 6.11 1.11
N THR A 297 -5.36 7.26 0.73
CA THR A 297 -6.13 8.51 0.64
C THR A 297 -7.09 8.49 -0.53
N GLY A 298 -6.65 8.05 -1.71
CA GLY A 298 -7.51 7.92 -2.89
C GLY A 298 -8.65 6.93 -2.65
N PHE A 299 -8.35 5.77 -2.06
CA PHE A 299 -9.34 4.75 -1.74
C PHE A 299 -10.36 5.21 -0.71
N GLY A 300 -9.88 5.71 0.42
CA GLY A 300 -10.78 6.25 1.45
C GLY A 300 -11.63 7.39 0.89
N LEU A 301 -11.04 8.30 0.10
CA LEU A 301 -11.78 9.45 -0.43
C LEU A 301 -12.82 9.02 -1.46
N THR A 302 -12.50 8.11 -2.38
CA THR A 302 -13.45 7.61 -3.37
C THR A 302 -14.66 6.97 -2.71
N LYS A 303 -14.47 6.06 -1.74
CA LYS A 303 -15.58 5.36 -1.08
C LYS A 303 -16.40 6.30 -0.19
N ILE A 304 -15.73 7.08 0.65
CA ILE A 304 -16.44 8.02 1.55
C ILE A 304 -17.19 9.06 0.73
N ALA A 305 -16.56 9.65 -0.29
CA ALA A 305 -17.20 10.66 -1.12
C ALA A 305 -18.38 10.11 -1.90
N MET A 306 -18.30 8.90 -2.47
CA MET A 306 -19.43 8.27 -3.14
C MET A 306 -20.60 8.10 -2.17
N HIS A 307 -20.35 7.55 -0.98
CA HIS A 307 -21.36 7.35 0.05
C HIS A 307 -21.99 8.66 0.53
N THR A 308 -21.18 9.66 0.91
CA THR A 308 -21.70 10.95 1.41
C THR A 308 -22.41 11.76 0.32
N THR A 309 -21.99 11.62 -0.94
CA THR A 309 -22.66 12.26 -2.08
C THR A 309 -24.00 11.59 -2.36
N ALA A 310 -24.05 10.25 -2.40
CA ALA A 310 -25.29 9.51 -2.56
C ALA A 310 -26.29 9.86 -1.44
N ALA A 311 -25.84 9.92 -0.18
CA ALA A 311 -26.68 10.34 0.94
C ALA A 311 -27.19 11.78 0.81
N HIS A 312 -26.37 12.70 0.29
CA HIS A 312 -26.75 14.10 0.11
C HIS A 312 -27.82 14.28 -0.97
N TYR A 313 -27.71 13.56 -2.10
CA TYR A 313 -28.64 13.70 -3.23
C TYR A 313 -29.91 12.86 -3.09
N THR A 314 -29.83 11.66 -2.51
CA THR A 314 -30.99 10.76 -2.37
C THR A 314 -31.72 10.92 -1.04
N GLY A 315 -31.09 11.58 -0.05
CA GLY A 315 -31.61 11.65 1.33
C GLY A 315 -31.54 10.34 2.10
N SER A 316 -31.02 9.26 1.50
CA SER A 316 -30.86 7.95 2.11
C SER A 316 -29.39 7.51 2.06
N SER A 317 -28.87 6.95 3.16
CA SER A 317 -27.48 6.46 3.21
C SER A 317 -27.34 5.00 2.76
N GLY A 318 -28.38 4.41 2.15
CA GLY A 318 -28.46 2.96 1.92
C GLY A 318 -28.87 2.19 3.20
N SER A 319 -28.91 0.86 3.09
CA SER A 319 -29.21 0.01 4.24
C SER A 319 -28.05 0.03 5.26
N ALA A 320 -28.34 -0.14 6.56
CA ALA A 320 -27.29 -0.17 7.58
C ALA A 320 -26.21 -1.25 7.30
N GLY A 321 -26.62 -2.34 6.64
CA GLY A 321 -25.74 -3.39 6.17
C GLY A 321 -24.79 -2.93 5.06
N GLU A 322 -25.30 -2.31 4.01
CA GLU A 322 -24.47 -1.77 2.91
C GLU A 322 -23.41 -0.81 3.44
N VAL A 323 -23.82 0.13 4.31
CA VAL A 323 -22.92 1.10 4.93
C VAL A 323 -21.82 0.41 5.73
N TRP A 324 -22.19 -0.58 6.55
CA TRP A 324 -21.24 -1.34 7.35
C TRP A 324 -20.23 -2.11 6.47
N LEU A 325 -20.72 -2.77 5.42
CA LEU A 325 -19.89 -3.55 4.49
C LEU A 325 -18.90 -2.64 3.75
N ASP A 326 -19.37 -1.47 3.32
CA ASP A 326 -18.56 -0.45 2.65
C ASP A 326 -17.44 0.07 3.54
N TYR A 327 -17.73 0.42 4.80
CA TYR A 327 -16.71 0.88 5.74
C TYR A 327 -15.74 -0.24 6.13
N PHE A 328 -16.23 -1.47 6.32
CA PHE A 328 -15.38 -2.61 6.69
C PHE A 328 -14.40 -2.95 5.56
N GLY A 329 -14.89 -3.10 4.33
CA GLY A 329 -14.05 -3.30 3.14
C GLY A 329 -13.06 -2.16 2.95
N THR A 330 -13.50 -0.91 3.16
CA THR A 330 -12.63 0.27 3.08
C THR A 330 -11.51 0.25 4.12
N GLY A 331 -11.82 -0.15 5.36
CA GLY A 331 -10.83 -0.30 6.41
C GLY A 331 -9.76 -1.34 6.07
N LEU A 332 -10.15 -2.47 5.47
CA LEU A 332 -9.20 -3.51 5.06
C LEU A 332 -8.25 -3.02 3.96
N TYR A 333 -8.78 -2.33 2.94
CA TYR A 333 -7.96 -1.78 1.86
C TYR A 333 -7.07 -0.63 2.30
N ALA A 334 -7.58 0.25 3.17
CA ALA A 334 -6.77 1.26 3.84
C ALA A 334 -5.65 0.61 4.66
N GLY A 335 -5.93 -0.51 5.34
CA GLY A 335 -4.94 -1.31 6.08
C GLY A 335 -3.80 -1.82 5.20
N PHE A 336 -4.11 -2.39 4.02
CA PHE A 336 -3.12 -2.83 3.03
C PHE A 336 -2.14 -1.71 2.68
N ALA A 337 -2.70 -0.58 2.27
CA ALA A 337 -1.93 0.56 1.81
C ALA A 337 -1.17 1.25 2.96
N ALA A 338 -1.74 1.25 4.18
CA ALA A 338 -1.09 1.75 5.38
C ALA A 338 0.12 0.91 5.78
N ILE A 339 0.04 -0.43 5.72
CA ILE A 339 1.18 -1.32 5.98
C ILE A 339 2.30 -1.07 4.96
N ALA A 340 1.97 -0.96 3.67
CA ALA A 340 2.96 -0.65 2.64
C ALA A 340 3.62 0.72 2.85
N ALA A 341 2.83 1.74 3.17
CA ALA A 341 3.31 3.08 3.48
C ALA A 341 4.22 3.08 4.70
N ALA A 342 3.77 2.47 5.80
CA ALA A 342 4.49 2.42 7.06
C ALA A 342 5.83 1.70 6.90
N ASN A 343 5.84 0.54 6.23
CA ASN A 343 7.06 -0.17 5.94
C ASN A 343 8.03 0.69 5.11
N THR A 344 7.55 1.29 4.03
CA THR A 344 8.41 2.06 3.13
C THR A 344 9.00 3.29 3.83
N LEU A 345 8.20 4.04 4.58
CA LEU A 345 8.64 5.19 5.38
C LEU A 345 9.62 4.78 6.48
N ALA A 346 9.35 3.66 7.16
CA ALA A 346 10.23 3.15 8.21
C ALA A 346 11.60 2.77 7.64
N MET A 347 11.61 2.08 6.49
CA MET A 347 12.82 1.67 5.79
C MET A 347 13.64 2.87 5.29
N ILE A 348 13.00 3.90 4.71
CA ILE A 348 13.67 5.15 4.32
C ILE A 348 14.30 5.83 5.54
N SER A 349 13.60 5.82 6.67
CA SER A 349 14.09 6.43 7.91
C SER A 349 15.27 5.66 8.51
N PHE A 350 15.29 4.32 8.37
CA PHE A 350 16.41 3.49 8.80
C PHE A 350 17.67 3.70 7.97
N GLU A 351 17.56 3.93 6.64
CA GLU A 351 18.72 4.26 5.79
C GLU A 351 19.41 5.56 6.23
N ARG A 352 18.62 6.54 6.69
CA ARG A 352 19.10 7.88 7.08
C ARG A 352 19.75 7.93 8.47
N ARG A 353 19.88 6.79 9.16
CA ARG A 353 20.49 6.72 10.50
C ARG A 353 21.91 7.28 10.53
N ARG A 354 22.70 7.01 9.50
CA ARG A 354 24.07 7.54 9.38
C ARG A 354 24.07 9.05 9.18
N ASP A 355 23.22 9.56 8.29
CA ASP A 355 23.09 11.00 8.03
C ASP A 355 22.65 11.74 9.30
N ILE A 356 21.70 11.19 10.05
CA ILE A 356 21.25 11.73 11.35
C ILE A 356 22.40 11.70 12.38
N ALA A 357 23.19 10.64 12.43
CA ALA A 357 24.33 10.55 13.33
C ALA A 357 25.40 11.59 12.98
N LEU A 358 25.70 11.80 11.69
CA LEU A 358 26.62 12.83 11.22
C LEU A 358 26.14 14.22 11.60
N LEU A 359 24.86 14.55 11.35
CA LEU A 359 24.28 15.83 11.77
C LEU A 359 24.43 16.06 13.28
N ARG A 360 24.30 15.02 14.10
CA ARG A 360 24.46 15.12 15.56
C ARG A 360 25.91 15.32 15.99
N VAL A 361 26.88 14.74 15.29
CA VAL A 361 28.31 15.00 15.55
C VAL A 361 28.67 16.44 15.20
N VAL A 362 28.06 17.00 14.15
CA VAL A 362 28.20 18.41 13.77
C VAL A 362 27.50 19.36 14.77
N GLY A 363 26.69 18.84 15.71
CA GLY A 363 26.09 19.61 16.81
C GLY A 363 24.57 19.81 16.72
N THR A 364 23.87 19.18 15.77
CA THR A 364 22.40 19.29 15.73
C THR A 364 21.73 18.64 16.94
N LEU A 365 20.75 19.34 17.51
CA LEU A 365 20.02 18.90 18.69
C LEU A 365 19.02 17.78 18.32
N PRO A 366 18.79 16.78 19.20
CA PRO A 366 17.78 15.75 18.97
C PRO A 366 16.36 16.29 18.76
N GLY A 367 16.05 17.46 19.31
CA GLY A 367 14.78 18.17 19.06
C GLY A 367 14.66 18.69 17.63
N GLN A 368 15.75 19.22 17.07
CA GLN A 368 15.79 19.72 15.68
C GLN A 368 15.63 18.57 14.68
N VAL A 369 16.28 17.42 14.93
CA VAL A 369 16.12 16.22 14.09
C VAL A 369 14.67 15.71 14.11
N ARG A 370 14.03 15.68 15.28
CA ARG A 370 12.61 15.29 15.41
C ARG A 370 11.68 16.26 14.69
N SER A 371 11.91 17.57 14.83
CA SER A 371 11.15 18.61 14.14
C SER A 371 11.30 18.49 12.62
N MET A 372 12.52 18.30 12.12
CA MET A 372 12.77 18.08 10.69
C MET A 372 12.04 16.83 10.16
N ALA A 373 12.12 15.71 10.89
CA ALA A 373 11.43 14.49 10.51
C ALA A 373 9.89 14.64 10.54
N ALA A 374 9.34 15.39 11.48
CA ALA A 374 7.90 15.68 11.55
C ALA A 374 7.44 16.53 10.35
N TRP A 375 8.20 17.56 9.98
CA TRP A 375 7.91 18.36 8.79
C TRP A 375 8.01 17.55 7.50
N GLU A 376 8.99 16.66 7.41
CA GLU A 376 9.14 15.77 6.26
C GLU A 376 7.94 14.81 6.14
N ALA A 377 7.51 14.20 7.24
CA ALA A 377 6.33 13.36 7.29
C ALA A 377 5.05 14.15 6.95
N GLY A 378 4.95 15.40 7.39
CA GLY A 378 3.85 16.31 7.04
C GLY A 378 3.78 16.64 5.56
N ILE A 379 4.93 16.96 4.93
CA ILE A 379 5.00 17.19 3.48
C ILE A 379 4.61 15.92 2.71
N VAL A 380 5.06 14.74 3.16
CA VAL A 380 4.70 13.46 2.54
C VAL A 380 3.20 13.19 2.65
N ALA A 381 2.61 13.36 3.84
CA ALA A 381 1.17 13.21 4.05
C ALA A 381 0.36 14.18 3.19
N ALA A 382 0.72 15.47 3.19
CA ALA A 382 0.04 16.48 2.39
C ALA A 382 0.14 16.19 0.88
N THR A 383 1.31 15.72 0.40
CA THR A 383 1.48 15.31 -1.00
C THR A 383 0.58 14.12 -1.34
N ALA A 384 0.48 13.13 -0.45
CA ALA A 384 -0.39 11.98 -0.64
C ALA A 384 -1.88 12.34 -0.59
N LEU A 385 -2.28 13.28 0.27
CA LEU A 385 -3.67 13.77 0.34
C LEU A 385 -4.05 14.52 -0.94
N VAL A 386 -3.19 15.40 -1.44
CA VAL A 386 -3.44 16.13 -2.70
C VAL A 386 -3.53 15.16 -3.88
N LEU A 387 -2.56 14.26 -4.03
CA LEU A 387 -2.58 13.29 -5.12
C LEU A 387 -3.72 12.28 -5.00
N GLY A 388 -4.05 11.85 -3.78
CA GLY A 388 -5.20 10.99 -3.50
C GLY A 388 -6.51 11.66 -3.86
N ALA A 389 -6.67 12.95 -3.55
CA ALA A 389 -7.85 13.72 -3.94
C ALA A 389 -7.99 13.86 -5.45
N VAL A 390 -6.88 14.10 -6.17
CA VAL A 390 -6.88 14.13 -7.64
C VAL A 390 -7.29 12.78 -8.21
N VAL A 391 -6.74 11.69 -7.69
CA VAL A 391 -7.07 10.32 -8.13
C VAL A 391 -8.52 9.96 -7.84
N ALA A 392 -9.03 10.33 -6.65
CA ALA A 392 -10.41 10.11 -6.28
C ALA A 392 -11.39 10.91 -7.15
N LEU A 393 -11.09 12.18 -7.42
CA LEU A 393 -11.88 13.01 -8.33
C LEU A 393 -11.84 12.46 -9.76
N ALA A 394 -10.69 12.03 -10.25
CA ALA A 394 -10.56 11.42 -11.57
C ALA A 394 -11.35 10.10 -11.70
N THR A 395 -11.52 9.37 -10.59
CA THR A 395 -12.31 8.14 -10.54
C THR A 395 -13.80 8.46 -10.48
N LEU A 396 -14.21 9.40 -9.63
CA LEU A 396 -15.61 9.67 -9.32
C LEU A 396 -16.29 10.64 -10.28
N ALA A 397 -15.57 11.61 -10.85
CA ALA A 397 -16.20 12.70 -11.60
C ALA A 397 -17.14 12.20 -12.72
N PRO A 398 -16.74 11.25 -13.60
CA PRO A 398 -17.64 10.72 -14.63
C PRO A 398 -18.88 10.05 -14.06
N MET A 399 -18.72 9.33 -12.94
CA MET A 399 -19.79 8.59 -12.30
C MET A 399 -20.80 9.50 -11.62
N LEU A 400 -20.32 10.51 -10.89
CA LEU A 400 -21.17 11.50 -10.24
C LEU A 400 -21.90 12.36 -11.28
N THR A 401 -21.26 12.69 -12.41
CA THR A 401 -21.95 13.40 -13.50
C THR A 401 -23.09 12.59 -14.08
N ALA A 402 -22.91 11.28 -14.25
CA ALA A 402 -23.95 10.42 -14.78
C ALA A 402 -25.07 10.15 -13.77
N ALA A 403 -24.72 9.96 -12.49
CA ALA A 403 -25.69 9.63 -11.44
C ALA A 403 -26.46 10.86 -10.91
N PHE A 404 -25.79 12.00 -10.73
CA PHE A 404 -26.34 13.17 -10.03
C PHE A 404 -26.27 14.48 -10.83
N GLY A 405 -25.74 14.45 -12.07
CA GLY A 405 -25.59 15.65 -12.90
C GLY A 405 -24.48 16.61 -12.45
N SER A 406 -23.72 16.26 -11.40
CA SER A 406 -22.64 17.08 -10.87
C SER A 406 -21.33 16.28 -10.77
N TRP A 407 -20.21 16.91 -11.11
CA TRP A 407 -18.88 16.28 -11.06
C TRP A 407 -18.19 16.46 -9.69
N ILE A 408 -18.78 17.24 -8.80
CA ILE A 408 -18.20 17.61 -7.51
C ILE A 408 -18.81 16.73 -6.41
N PRO A 409 -18.02 15.89 -5.73
CA PRO A 409 -18.53 15.12 -4.61
C PRO A 409 -18.83 16.01 -3.40
N TYR A 410 -19.88 15.68 -2.67
CA TYR A 410 -20.17 16.26 -1.36
C TYR A 410 -19.34 15.55 -0.29
N LEU A 411 -18.40 16.27 0.34
CA LEU A 411 -17.60 15.77 1.45
C LEU A 411 -17.81 16.61 2.71
N PRO A 412 -18.38 16.03 3.78
CA PRO A 412 -18.41 16.67 5.08
C PRO A 412 -16.99 16.90 5.61
N TRP A 413 -16.70 18.12 6.07
CA TRP A 413 -15.40 18.48 6.66
C TRP A 413 -14.89 17.50 7.74
N PRO A 414 -15.72 16.93 8.63
CA PRO A 414 -15.26 15.96 9.60
C PRO A 414 -14.60 14.73 8.96
N THR A 415 -15.12 14.24 7.83
CA THR A 415 -14.56 13.08 7.13
C THR A 415 -13.21 13.40 6.49
N VAL A 416 -13.09 14.59 5.89
CA VAL A 416 -11.85 15.09 5.29
C VAL A 416 -10.78 15.26 6.38
N LEU A 417 -11.14 15.86 7.52
CA LEU A 417 -10.24 16.04 8.65
C LEU A 417 -9.83 14.71 9.29
N ALA A 418 -10.75 13.75 9.42
CA ALA A 418 -10.44 12.41 9.94
C ALA A 418 -9.44 11.68 9.03
N MET A 419 -9.62 11.74 7.71
CA MET A 419 -8.72 11.11 6.76
C MET A 419 -7.36 11.81 6.69
N ALA A 420 -7.35 13.15 6.70
CA ALA A 420 -6.13 13.94 6.75
C ALA A 420 -5.35 13.67 8.06
N GLY A 421 -6.04 13.65 9.18
CA GLY A 421 -5.50 13.32 10.50
C GLY A 421 -4.94 11.91 10.56
N GLY A 422 -5.70 10.90 10.11
CA GLY A 422 -5.26 9.51 10.07
C GLY A 422 -4.02 9.31 9.18
N THR A 423 -4.00 9.95 8.01
CA THR A 423 -2.83 9.91 7.10
C THR A 423 -1.61 10.57 7.75
N LEU A 424 -1.78 11.73 8.38
CA LEU A 424 -0.70 12.43 9.07
C LEU A 424 -0.17 11.63 10.27
N VAL A 425 -1.05 11.03 11.08
CA VAL A 425 -0.66 10.17 12.20
C VAL A 425 0.12 8.96 11.70
N LEU A 426 -0.36 8.30 10.63
CA LEU A 426 0.35 7.18 10.01
C LEU A 426 1.76 7.59 9.56
N THR A 427 1.91 8.71 8.84
CA THR A 427 3.24 9.13 8.36
C THR A 427 4.17 9.56 9.49
N LEU A 428 3.64 10.26 10.50
CA LEU A 428 4.39 10.69 11.68
C LEU A 428 4.86 9.50 12.51
N LEU A 429 4.02 8.49 12.72
CA LEU A 429 4.40 7.28 13.46
C LEU A 429 5.41 6.46 12.66
N ALA A 430 5.14 6.22 11.37
CA ALA A 430 6.01 5.43 10.50
C ALA A 430 7.41 6.02 10.33
N THR A 431 7.53 7.35 10.35
CA THR A 431 8.82 8.05 10.27
C THR A 431 9.44 8.27 11.67
N GLY A 432 8.61 8.68 12.62
CA GLY A 432 9.02 9.11 13.96
C GLY A 432 9.52 7.98 14.84
N ILE A 433 8.94 6.78 14.77
CA ILE A 433 9.39 5.61 15.55
C ILE A 433 10.83 5.22 15.16
N PRO A 434 11.17 5.01 13.87
CA PRO A 434 12.55 4.81 13.43
C PRO A 434 13.49 5.94 13.85
N VAL A 435 13.09 7.21 13.68
CA VAL A 435 13.94 8.36 14.04
C VAL A 435 14.20 8.38 15.55
N ARG A 436 13.19 8.17 16.39
CA ARG A 436 13.35 8.09 17.84
C ARG A 436 14.27 6.93 18.24
N SER A 437 14.14 5.79 17.58
CA SER A 437 15.03 4.63 17.82
C SER A 437 16.49 4.94 17.45
N ALA A 438 16.72 5.72 16.38
CA ALA A 438 18.04 6.16 15.96
C ALA A 438 18.67 7.14 16.96
N LEU A 439 17.88 8.07 17.49
CA LEU A 439 18.33 9.07 18.46
C LEU A 439 18.76 8.46 19.79
N ARG A 440 18.20 7.31 20.19
CA ARG A 440 18.59 6.59 21.42
C ARG A 440 20.00 6.02 21.38
N ARG A 441 20.58 5.78 20.20
CA ARG A 441 21.97 5.29 20.07
C ARG A 441 22.96 6.45 20.10
N ARG A 442 24.15 6.24 20.68
CA ARG A 442 25.25 7.23 20.66
C ARG A 442 25.73 7.42 19.22
N ALA A 443 25.76 8.66 18.74
CA ALA A 443 26.10 9.01 17.35
C ALA A 443 27.48 8.47 16.93
N ILE A 444 28.47 8.55 17.83
CA ILE A 444 29.83 8.05 17.59
C ILE A 444 29.85 6.52 17.39
N ARG A 445 29.09 5.76 18.21
CA ARG A 445 28.98 4.30 18.05
C ARG A 445 28.27 3.90 16.77
N THR A 446 27.28 4.68 16.31
CA THR A 446 26.61 4.40 15.04
C THR A 446 27.50 4.65 13.83
N LEU A 447 28.49 5.55 13.94
CA LEU A 447 29.46 5.81 12.88
C LEU A 447 30.60 4.78 12.89
N ALA A 448 31.00 4.28 14.07
CA ALA A 448 32.05 3.28 14.21
C ALA A 448 31.61 1.84 13.84
N ALA A 449 30.31 1.55 13.85
CA ALA A 449 29.75 0.22 13.56
C ALA A 449 29.40 -0.01 12.07
N SER A 450 29.75 0.92 11.18
CA SER A 450 29.42 0.90 9.74
C SER A 450 30.66 1.11 8.90
#